data_AF-A0A7C4BXP5-F1
#
_entry.id   AF-A0A7C4BXP5-F1
#
_cell.length_a   1.000
_cell.length_b   1.000
_cell.length_c   1.000
_cell.angle_alpha   90.00
_cell.angle_beta   90.00
_cell.angle_gamma   90.00
#
_symmetry.space_group_name_H-M   'P 1'
#
loop_
_entity.id
_entity.type
_entity.pdbx_description
1 polymer ?
#
loop_
_entity_poly.entity_id
_entity_poly.type
_entity_poly.pdbx_seq_one_letter_code
_entity_poly.pdbx_strand_id
1 'polypeptide(L)'
;MGIHYDHRNRRAFETEIRRNPETGAIERIITREVPYLGEPPFAPPAKGKDTTLSREQADRLRQDIYGFLLHADDSPLDPTTRAELVRYIAWREKHGDNL
;
A
#
# COMPACT_ATOMS: atom_id res chain seq x y z
N MET A 1 0.58 25.47 -13.94
CA MET A 1 0.48 25.58 -12.48
C MET A 1 -0.20 24.33 -11.94
N GLY A 2 0.25 23.83 -10.78
CA GLY A 2 -0.35 22.69 -10.09
C GLY A 2 -0.19 22.81 -8.58
N ILE A 3 -1.07 22.15 -7.82
CA ILE A 3 -1.02 22.19 -6.35
C ILE A 3 -0.17 21.02 -5.86
N HIS A 4 0.82 21.31 -5.01
CA HIS A 4 1.61 20.33 -4.29
C HIS A 4 1.13 20.25 -2.84
N TYR A 5 0.91 19.03 -2.35
CA TYR A 5 0.45 18.78 -0.99
C TYR A 5 1.60 18.21 -0.15
N ASP A 6 1.93 18.89 0.93
CA ASP A 6 2.76 18.35 2.02
C ASP A 6 1.83 17.74 3.06
N HIS A 7 1.60 16.44 2.92
CA HIS A 7 0.70 15.68 3.80
C HIS A 7 1.26 15.54 5.22
N ARG A 8 2.59 15.59 5.40
CA ARG A 8 3.23 15.46 6.71
C ARG A 8 2.95 16.69 7.57
N ASN A 9 3.00 17.87 6.96
CA ASN A 9 2.79 19.14 7.65
C ASN A 9 1.37 19.72 7.44
N ARG A 10 0.51 19.04 6.67
CA ARG A 10 -0.84 19.49 6.30
C ARG A 10 -0.85 20.88 5.63
N ARG A 11 0.05 21.06 4.66
CA ARG A 11 0.19 22.33 3.90
C ARG A 11 0.02 22.08 2.42
N ALA A 12 -0.55 23.05 1.71
CA ALA A 12 -0.70 22.99 0.27
C ALA A 12 -0.03 24.20 -0.37
N PHE A 13 0.62 24.00 -1.50
CA PHE A 13 1.37 25.01 -2.21
C PHE A 13 0.96 25.04 -3.67
N GLU A 14 0.67 26.22 -4.19
CA GLU A 14 0.64 26.40 -5.62
C GLU A 14 2.07 26.37 -6.14
N THR A 15 2.29 25.57 -7.19
CA THR A 15 3.61 25.39 -7.79
C THR A 15 3.56 25.61 -9.28
N GLU A 16 4.61 26.25 -9.80
CA GLU A 16 4.85 26.37 -11.23
C GLU A 16 6.02 25.48 -11.60
N ILE A 17 5.87 24.76 -12.71
CA ILE A 17 6.95 23.97 -13.28
C ILE A 17 7.64 24.87 -14.30
N ARG A 18 8.92 25.12 -14.09
CA ARG A 18 9.76 25.90 -15.00
C ARG A 18 10.93 25.07 -15.46
N ARG A 19 11.33 25.27 -16.70
CA ARG A 19 12.57 24.70 -17.21
C ARG A 19 13.67 25.69 -16.94
N ASN A 20 14.69 25.27 -16.19
CA ASN A 20 15.87 26.09 -15.96
C ASN A 20 16.58 26.30 -17.31
N PRO A 21 16.78 27.55 -17.76
CA PRO A 21 17.38 27.85 -19.06
C PRO A 21 18.87 27.48 -19.12
N GLU A 22 19.57 27.44 -17.98
CA GLU A 22 21.01 27.16 -17.92
C GLU A 22 21.30 25.66 -17.87
N THR A 23 20.52 24.91 -17.09
CA THR A 23 20.74 23.46 -16.87
C THR A 23 19.81 22.57 -17.66
N GLY A 24 18.74 23.14 -18.24
CA GLY A 24 17.69 22.39 -18.93
C GLY A 24 16.79 21.56 -18.01
N ALA A 25 17.03 21.56 -16.70
CA ALA A 25 16.32 20.77 -15.70
C ALA A 25 14.90 21.31 -15.49
N ILE A 26 13.98 20.40 -15.15
CA ILE A 26 12.61 20.75 -14.77
C ILE A 26 12.60 21.02 -13.27
N GLU A 27 12.35 22.27 -12.89
CA GLU A 27 12.28 22.71 -11.51
C GLU A 27 10.83 23.02 -11.12
N ARG A 28 10.47 22.65 -9.89
CA ARG A 28 9.18 23.00 -9.29
C ARG A 28 9.40 24.15 -8.31
N ILE A 29 8.80 25.29 -8.60
CA ILE A 29 8.91 26.51 -7.79
C ILE A 29 7.61 26.71 -7.05
N ILE A 30 7.70 26.91 -5.73
CA ILE A 30 6.55 27.26 -4.88
C ILE A 30 6.22 28.73 -5.09
N THR A 31 5.02 29.02 -5.57
CA THR A 31 4.57 30.39 -5.83
C THR A 31 3.85 31.00 -4.63
N ARG A 32 3.02 30.21 -3.94
CA ARG A 32 2.32 30.62 -2.71
C ARG A 32 1.79 29.41 -1.94
N GLU A 33 1.55 29.62 -0.64
CA GLU A 33 0.78 28.70 0.17
C GLU A 33 -0.72 28.90 -0.09
N VAL A 34 -1.46 27.80 -0.19
CA VAL A 34 -2.92 27.78 -0.38
C VAL A 34 -3.55 26.94 0.72
N PRO A 35 -4.85 27.14 1.03
CA PRO A 35 -5.53 26.32 2.03
C PRO A 35 -5.34 24.83 1.74
N TYR A 36 -4.89 24.09 2.76
CA TYR A 36 -4.80 22.63 2.67
C TYR A 36 -6.21 22.06 2.67
N LEU A 37 -6.74 21.80 1.48
CA LEU A 37 -8.04 21.16 1.32
C LEU A 37 -8.01 19.67 1.71
N GLY A 38 -6.81 19.12 1.95
CA GLY A 38 -6.59 17.69 2.11
C GLY A 38 -6.95 16.92 0.85
N GLU A 39 -6.36 15.74 0.67
CA GLU A 39 -7.18 14.72 0.05
C GLU A 39 -8.34 14.45 1.02
N PRO A 40 -9.61 14.36 0.57
CA PRO A 40 -10.63 13.75 1.38
C PRO A 40 -10.05 12.41 1.89
N PRO A 41 -10.21 12.08 3.18
CA PRO A 41 -9.49 10.97 3.80
C PRO A 41 -9.80 9.69 3.04
N PHE A 42 -8.89 9.26 2.17
CA PHE A 42 -9.12 8.26 1.14
C PHE A 42 -10.35 8.60 0.27
N ALA A 43 -10.16 8.84 -1.03
CA ALA A 43 -11.21 8.36 -1.93
C ALA A 43 -11.38 6.87 -1.58
N PRO A 44 -12.56 6.40 -1.11
CA PRO A 44 -12.76 4.98 -0.90
C PRO A 44 -12.31 4.29 -2.18
N PRO A 45 -11.59 3.15 -2.11
CA PRO A 45 -11.09 2.48 -3.30
C PRO A 45 -12.23 2.46 -4.31
N ALA A 46 -12.02 3.12 -5.46
CA ALA A 46 -13.06 3.29 -6.47
C ALA A 46 -13.72 1.93 -6.61
N LYS A 47 -15.03 1.80 -6.32
CA LYS A 47 -15.75 0.52 -6.18
C LYS A 47 -15.31 -0.43 -7.29
N GLY A 48 -14.22 -1.15 -7.03
CA GLY A 48 -13.68 -2.13 -7.94
C GLY A 48 -14.71 -3.22 -7.84
N LYS A 49 -15.22 -3.67 -9.00
CA LYS A 49 -16.20 -4.77 -9.09
C LYS A 49 -16.02 -5.67 -7.89
N ASP A 50 -17.01 -5.71 -7.00
CA ASP A 50 -16.98 -6.53 -5.79
C ASP A 50 -16.68 -7.96 -6.23
N THR A 51 -15.41 -8.33 -6.20
CA THR A 51 -14.96 -9.63 -6.65
C THR A 51 -15.01 -10.48 -5.41
N THR A 52 -16.24 -10.76 -4.96
CA THR A 52 -16.46 -11.67 -3.85
C THR A 52 -15.96 -13.02 -4.30
N LEU A 53 -14.80 -13.43 -3.77
CA LEU A 53 -14.28 -14.77 -4.01
C LEU A 53 -15.30 -15.79 -3.51
N SER A 54 -15.57 -16.81 -4.31
CA SER A 54 -16.26 -17.97 -3.78
C SER A 54 -15.44 -18.59 -2.66
N ARG A 55 -16.07 -19.36 -1.77
CA ARG A 55 -15.38 -20.05 -0.69
C ARG A 55 -14.21 -20.90 -1.22
N GLU A 56 -14.42 -21.62 -2.32
CA GLU A 56 -13.38 -22.42 -2.96
C GLU A 56 -12.23 -21.59 -3.53
N GLN A 57 -12.53 -20.42 -4.11
CA GLN A 57 -11.49 -19.50 -4.60
C GLN A 57 -10.68 -18.90 -3.46
N ALA A 58 -11.33 -18.55 -2.35
CA ALA A 58 -10.65 -18.07 -1.15
C ALA A 58 -9.77 -19.15 -0.52
N ASP A 59 -10.25 -20.40 -0.46
CA ASP A 59 -9.49 -21.53 0.08
C ASP A 59 -8.26 -21.84 -0.77
N ARG A 60 -8.39 -21.84 -2.10
CA ARG A 60 -7.25 -22.00 -3.03
C ARG A 60 -6.24 -20.87 -2.89
N LEU A 61 -6.70 -19.62 -2.90
CA LEU A 61 -5.83 -18.46 -2.74
C LEU A 61 -5.05 -18.51 -1.41
N ARG A 62 -5.71 -18.94 -0.33
CA ARG A 62 -5.07 -19.12 0.97
C ARG A 62 -3.98 -20.19 0.94
N GLN A 63 -4.23 -21.32 0.26
CA GLN A 63 -3.23 -22.37 0.08
C GLN A 63 -2.04 -21.88 -0.74
N ASP A 64 -2.27 -21.15 -1.83
CA ASP A 64 -1.21 -20.60 -2.69
C ASP A 64 -0.33 -19.60 -1.92
N ILE A 65 -0.94 -18.70 -1.14
CA ILE A 65 -0.22 -17.73 -0.32
C ILE A 65 0.63 -18.43 0.73
N TYR A 66 0.10 -19.44 1.43
CA TYR A 66 0.88 -20.18 2.42
C TYR A 66 2.00 -21.00 1.78
N GLY A 67 1.75 -21.63 0.62
CA GLY A 67 2.79 -22.31 -0.15
C GLY A 67 3.94 -21.38 -0.49
N PHE A 68 3.62 -20.18 -1.01
CA PHE A 68 4.61 -19.16 -1.32
C PHE A 68 5.38 -18.68 -0.10
N LEU A 69 4.69 -18.34 0.99
CA LEU A 69 5.33 -17.79 2.19
C LEU A 69 6.17 -18.81 2.96
N LEU A 70 5.78 -20.09 2.96
CA LEU A 70 6.42 -21.11 3.78
C LEU A 70 7.44 -21.96 3.03
N HIS A 71 7.23 -22.20 1.74
CA HIS A 71 7.95 -23.24 1.01
C HIS A 71 8.64 -22.77 -0.27
N ALA A 72 8.37 -21.56 -0.77
CA ALA A 72 9.11 -21.04 -1.91
C ALA A 72 10.54 -20.67 -1.50
N ASP A 73 11.50 -21.01 -2.36
CA ASP A 73 12.89 -20.57 -2.23
C ASP A 73 12.99 -19.03 -2.21
N ASP A 74 12.08 -18.35 -2.93
CA ASP A 74 11.93 -16.89 -3.00
C ASP A 74 10.97 -16.31 -1.96
N SER A 75 10.65 -17.05 -0.89
CA SER A 75 9.78 -16.50 0.16
C SER A 75 10.38 -15.20 0.72
N PRO A 76 9.60 -14.10 0.77
CA PRO A 76 10.06 -12.81 1.26
C PRO A 76 10.23 -12.79 2.79
N LEU A 77 9.81 -13.85 3.48
CA LEU A 77 9.93 -13.97 4.92
C LEU A 77 11.31 -14.49 5.30
N ASP A 78 11.93 -13.80 6.26
CA ASP A 78 13.12 -14.31 6.93
C ASP A 78 12.81 -15.63 7.67
N PRO A 79 13.83 -16.46 7.95
CA PRO A 79 13.63 -17.77 8.56
C PRO A 79 12.91 -17.75 9.92
N THR A 80 13.09 -16.69 10.72
CA THR A 80 12.48 -16.57 12.04
C THR A 80 10.98 -16.28 11.91
N THR A 81 10.62 -15.29 11.09
CA THR A 81 9.21 -14.97 10.79
C THR A 81 8.49 -16.15 10.16
N ARG A 82 9.17 -16.91 9.30
CA ARG A 82 8.63 -18.14 8.70
C ARG A 82 8.31 -19.20 9.77
N ALA A 83 9.22 -19.43 10.71
CA ALA A 83 9.01 -20.39 11.80
C ALA A 83 7.87 -19.99 12.75
N GLU A 84 7.72 -18.70 13.03
CA GLU A 84 6.60 -18.18 13.82
C GLU A 84 5.26 -18.36 13.09
N LEU A 85 5.23 -18.11 11.79
CA LEU A 85 4.03 -18.30 10.97
C LEU A 85 3.60 -19.77 10.93
N VAL A 86 4.54 -20.71 10.80
CA VAL A 86 4.25 -22.16 10.89
C VAL A 86 3.61 -22.51 12.23
N ARG A 87 4.17 -22.02 13.34
CA ARG A 87 3.62 -22.26 14.70
C ARG A 87 2.22 -21.68 14.84
N TYR A 88 2.00 -20.48 14.31
CA TYR A 88 0.71 -19.82 14.35
C TYR A 88 -0.35 -20.58 13.54
N ILE A 89 -0.01 -21.06 12.34
CA ILE A 89 -0.93 -21.86 11.51
C ILE A 89 -1.29 -23.16 12.23
N ALA A 90 -0.31 -23.89 12.75
CA ALA A 90 -0.55 -25.12 13.51
C ALA A 90 -1.39 -24.88 14.77
N TRP A 91 -1.17 -23.76 15.47
CA TRP A 91 -2.01 -23.37 16.60
C TRP A 91 -3.45 -23.08 16.17
N ARG A 92 -3.66 -22.36 15.07
CA ARG A 92 -4.99 -22.05 14.52
C ARG A 92 -5.75 -23.29 14.08
N GLU A 93 -5.10 -24.22 13.40
CA GLU A 93 -5.72 -25.50 13.00
C GLU A 93 -6.19 -26.30 14.22
N LYS A 94 -5.45 -26.22 15.33
CA LYS A 94 -5.76 -26.95 16.56
C LYS A 94 -6.84 -26.28 17.43
N HIS A 95 -6.98 -24.95 17.39
CA HIS A 95 -7.87 -24.20 18.29
C HIS A 95 -9.07 -23.54 17.59
N GLY A 96 -9.12 -23.58 16.26
CA GLY A 96 -10.16 -22.93 15.45
C GLY A 96 -10.04 -21.40 15.42
N ASP A 97 -10.69 -20.78 14.44
CA ASP A 97 -10.81 -19.31 14.33
C ASP A 97 -11.80 -18.80 15.40
N ASN A 98 -11.37 -18.71 16.65
CA ASN A 98 -12.08 -18.00 17.72
C ASN A 98 -11.27 -16.74 18.09
N LEU A 99 -11.41 -15.69 17.28
CA LEU A 99 -11.13 -14.30 17.62
C LEU A 99 -12.30 -13.43 17.16
#